data_AF-C4RLW6-F1
#
_entry.id   AF-C4RLW6-F1
#
_cell.length_a   1.000
_cell.length_b   1.000
_cell.length_c   1.000
_cell.angle_alpha   90.00
_cell.angle_beta   90.00
_cell.angle_gamma   90.00
#
_symmetry.space_group_name_H-M   'P 1'
#
loop_
_entity.id
_entity.type
_entity.pdbx_description
1 polymer ?
#
loop_
_entity_poly.entity_id
_entity_poly.type
_entity_poly.pdbx_seq_one_letter_code
_entity_poly.pdbx_strand_id
1 'polypeptide(L)'
;MAPSSGAVRPGTDPGRYPPIRTARHRTSPARHRIGSPRTGNGRAPAGPPTTRPPSFATPTARRGSRPAPVGAPPPPASRAPTISPRRPSEVPLMPTAFSSVLLDVPRAAAIWLALLGLAVVAVAGLVARPDLFRSVIGGRIRAAAVPSLLEEAAEERARRRYADEVATAAERAATTARRMRAEWLSAQEEVEAAWQAYEAAEADVRRLSATTALPRPHTERTPAEYADRERYLHRAALDAYWRRELSEEQLSDVFAHRNGWDPRLHPVDQELVLRRAVRDHLRARQEAAREREQAAWQAAEQAAVAARSLRDEAFAATAPAKQEQASLLPGVTDEPSPGVEQTREMPAVARSAPTVARGRAAVPA
;
A
#
# COMPACT_ATOMS: atom_id res chain seq x y z
N MET A 1 53.13 -31.87 -16.43
CA MET A 1 53.29 -30.52 -15.86
C MET A 1 52.55 -29.51 -16.72
N ALA A 2 51.32 -29.19 -16.35
CA ALA A 2 50.53 -28.04 -16.83
C ALA A 2 49.32 -27.93 -15.88
N PRO A 3 49.07 -26.80 -15.19
CA PRO A 3 47.93 -26.70 -14.29
C PRO A 3 46.67 -26.24 -15.02
N SER A 4 45.58 -26.86 -14.59
CA SER A 4 44.19 -26.72 -15.00
C SER A 4 43.63 -25.33 -14.64
N SER A 5 43.01 -24.66 -15.61
CA SER A 5 42.38 -23.35 -15.44
C SER A 5 40.90 -23.55 -15.05
N GLY A 6 40.59 -23.33 -13.77
CA GLY A 6 39.23 -23.39 -13.22
C GLY A 6 38.47 -22.09 -13.46
N ALA A 7 37.36 -22.19 -14.20
CA ALA A 7 36.43 -21.09 -14.44
C ALA A 7 35.62 -20.75 -13.17
N VAL A 8 35.82 -19.55 -12.63
CA VAL A 8 35.02 -18.97 -11.55
C VAL A 8 33.74 -18.38 -12.14
N ARG A 9 32.58 -18.87 -11.68
CA ARG A 9 31.26 -18.28 -11.97
C ARG A 9 31.06 -17.02 -11.11
N PRO A 10 30.61 -15.87 -11.66
CA PRO A 10 30.22 -14.73 -10.84
C PRO A 10 28.85 -14.97 -10.20
N GLY A 11 28.79 -14.78 -8.88
CA GLY A 11 27.58 -14.84 -8.07
C GLY A 11 26.61 -13.71 -8.39
N THR A 12 25.34 -14.07 -8.53
CA THR A 12 24.18 -13.17 -8.55
C THR A 12 24.01 -12.52 -7.18
N ASP A 13 24.23 -11.22 -7.14
CA ASP A 13 23.91 -10.33 -6.02
C ASP A 13 22.42 -9.91 -6.10
N PRO A 14 21.55 -10.27 -5.13
CA PRO A 14 20.12 -9.94 -5.18
C PRO A 14 19.77 -8.51 -4.70
N GLY A 15 20.74 -7.61 -4.49
CA GLY A 15 20.50 -6.32 -3.84
C GLY A 15 20.46 -5.06 -4.73
N ARG A 16 20.69 -5.13 -6.04
CA ARG A 16 20.72 -3.94 -6.91
C ARG A 16 19.57 -3.91 -7.92
N TYR A 17 18.70 -2.91 -7.77
CA TYR A 17 17.81 -2.48 -8.84
C TYR A 17 18.64 -2.21 -10.11
N PRO A 18 18.31 -2.82 -11.27
CA PRO A 18 19.02 -2.52 -12.50
C PRO A 18 18.74 -1.07 -12.92
N PRO A 19 19.73 -0.37 -13.49
CA PRO A 19 19.47 0.93 -14.11
C PRO A 19 18.45 0.75 -15.24
N ILE A 20 17.45 1.63 -15.27
CA ILE A 20 16.42 1.69 -16.30
C ILE A 20 17.10 1.76 -17.66
N ARG A 21 17.03 0.66 -18.40
CA ARG A 21 17.59 0.51 -19.73
C ARG A 21 16.69 1.30 -20.66
N THR A 22 17.10 2.53 -21.00
CA THR A 22 16.45 3.32 -22.05
C THR A 22 16.49 2.54 -23.36
N ALA A 23 15.34 2.03 -23.77
CA ALA A 23 15.17 1.38 -25.06
C ALA A 23 15.34 2.45 -26.14
N ARG A 24 16.52 2.50 -26.75
CA ARG A 24 16.74 3.22 -28.02
C ARG A 24 15.84 2.60 -29.08
N HIS A 25 14.70 3.23 -29.34
CA HIS A 25 13.93 2.99 -30.56
C HIS A 25 14.77 3.43 -31.76
N ARG A 26 15.30 2.44 -32.51
CA ARG A 26 15.76 2.61 -33.88
C ARG A 26 14.55 2.91 -34.75
N THR A 27 14.35 4.16 -35.13
CA THR A 27 13.50 4.54 -36.26
C THR A 27 14.24 4.25 -37.55
N SER A 28 13.71 3.30 -38.32
CA SER A 28 14.13 3.02 -39.69
C SER A 28 13.18 3.78 -40.64
N PRO A 29 13.67 4.54 -41.64
CA PRO A 29 12.81 5.33 -42.52
C PRO A 29 12.26 4.47 -43.66
N ALA A 30 10.94 4.28 -43.71
CA ALA A 30 10.25 3.70 -44.84
C ALA A 30 10.06 4.74 -45.95
N ARG A 31 10.50 4.36 -47.15
CA ARG A 31 10.56 5.15 -48.37
C ARG A 31 9.20 5.64 -48.85
N HIS A 32 9.17 6.91 -49.24
CA HIS A 32 8.22 7.50 -50.18
C HIS A 32 8.00 6.61 -51.40
N ARG A 33 6.74 6.27 -51.69
CA ARG A 33 6.30 5.88 -53.03
C ARG A 33 5.26 6.88 -53.53
N ILE A 34 5.71 7.65 -54.51
CA ILE A 34 4.95 8.62 -55.29
C ILE A 34 3.93 7.84 -56.13
N GLY A 35 2.65 8.18 -55.99
CA GLY A 35 1.55 7.74 -56.85
C GLY A 35 0.85 8.96 -57.44
N SER A 36 0.98 9.15 -58.74
CA SER A 36 0.41 10.24 -59.53
C SER A 36 -1.13 10.20 -59.62
N PRO A 37 -1.78 11.34 -59.93
CA PRO A 37 -3.23 11.47 -59.90
C PRO A 37 -3.87 11.00 -61.21
N ARG A 38 -5.01 10.30 -61.10
CA ARG A 38 -5.86 9.95 -62.24
C ARG A 38 -7.01 10.96 -62.35
N THR A 39 -6.99 11.70 -63.44
CA THR A 39 -8.06 12.56 -63.95
C THR A 39 -9.35 11.76 -64.19
N GLY A 40 -10.47 12.29 -63.72
CA GLY A 40 -11.81 11.77 -63.99
C GLY A 40 -12.84 12.88 -63.89
N ASN A 41 -13.09 13.55 -65.01
CA ASN A 41 -14.18 14.49 -65.23
C ASN A 41 -15.54 13.81 -65.04
N GLY A 42 -16.47 14.46 -64.35
CA GLY A 42 -17.85 13.98 -64.27
C GLY A 42 -18.81 14.89 -63.51
N ARG A 43 -19.33 15.90 -64.21
CA ARG A 43 -20.72 16.42 -64.14
C ARG A 43 -21.31 16.88 -62.79
N ALA A 44 -21.53 18.21 -62.69
CA ALA A 44 -22.56 18.85 -61.86
C ALA A 44 -23.96 18.73 -62.52
N PRO A 45 -25.07 19.34 -62.01
CA PRO A 45 -25.30 20.05 -60.74
C PRO A 45 -26.64 19.68 -60.03
N ALA A 46 -26.82 19.98 -58.74
CA ALA A 46 -28.12 20.38 -58.15
C ALA A 46 -28.04 20.60 -56.63
N GLY A 47 -28.54 21.75 -56.16
CA GLY A 47 -29.10 21.91 -54.82
C GLY A 47 -28.39 22.92 -53.91
N PRO A 48 -29.06 24.01 -53.49
CA PRO A 48 -28.57 24.84 -52.39
C PRO A 48 -28.79 24.13 -51.05
N PRO A 49 -27.80 24.11 -50.13
CA PRO A 49 -28.02 23.60 -48.79
C PRO A 49 -28.79 24.64 -47.96
N THR A 50 -30.04 24.32 -47.63
CA THR A 50 -30.79 24.96 -46.55
C THR A 50 -30.12 24.63 -45.22
N THR A 51 -29.45 25.62 -44.66
CA THR A 51 -28.93 25.63 -43.29
C THR A 51 -30.10 25.59 -42.31
N ARG A 52 -30.41 24.41 -41.78
CA ARG A 52 -31.27 24.22 -40.61
C ARG A 52 -30.37 24.04 -39.38
N PRO A 53 -30.44 24.90 -38.36
CA PRO A 53 -29.61 24.75 -37.16
C PRO A 53 -30.08 23.52 -36.34
N PRO A 54 -29.17 22.79 -35.69
CA PRO A 54 -29.55 21.78 -34.71
C PRO A 54 -30.14 22.48 -33.48
N SER A 55 -31.43 22.23 -33.26
CA SER A 55 -32.13 22.58 -32.03
C SER A 55 -31.53 21.80 -30.87
N PHE A 56 -30.87 22.51 -29.96
CA PHE A 56 -30.45 21.98 -28.67
C PHE A 56 -31.70 21.69 -27.84
N ALA A 57 -32.13 20.43 -27.85
CA ALA A 57 -33.07 19.93 -26.85
C ALA A 57 -32.29 19.67 -25.55
N THR A 58 -32.39 20.61 -24.63
CA THR A 58 -31.95 20.50 -23.24
C THR A 58 -32.77 19.42 -22.53
N PRO A 59 -32.18 18.34 -21.99
CA PRO A 59 -32.87 17.51 -21.02
C PRO A 59 -32.83 18.22 -19.66
N THR A 60 -33.95 18.84 -19.30
CA THR A 60 -34.26 19.25 -17.92
C THR A 60 -34.42 18.01 -17.05
N ALA A 61 -33.30 17.43 -16.63
CA ALA A 61 -33.26 16.43 -15.57
C ALA A 61 -33.53 17.12 -14.23
N ARG A 62 -34.82 17.11 -13.86
CA ARG A 62 -35.42 17.32 -12.56
C ARG A 62 -34.56 16.73 -11.42
N ARG A 63 -33.67 17.56 -10.86
CA ARG A 63 -32.91 17.24 -9.64
C ARG A 63 -33.86 17.40 -8.46
N GLY A 64 -34.46 16.29 -8.05
CA GLY A 64 -35.23 16.20 -6.82
C GLY A 64 -34.36 16.58 -5.62
N SER A 65 -34.72 17.68 -4.98
CA SER A 65 -34.25 18.11 -3.68
C SER A 65 -34.51 17.02 -2.66
N ARG A 66 -33.45 16.33 -2.24
CA ARG A 66 -33.50 15.40 -1.10
C ARG A 66 -33.23 16.23 0.17
N PRO A 67 -34.18 16.32 1.12
CA PRO A 67 -33.96 17.07 2.35
C PRO A 67 -32.87 16.39 3.20
N ALA A 68 -32.01 17.22 3.80
CA ALA A 68 -30.97 16.80 4.73
C ALA A 68 -31.58 16.06 5.94
N PRO A 69 -30.96 14.98 6.43
CA PRO A 69 -31.36 14.38 7.70
C PRO A 69 -30.96 15.32 8.85
N VAL A 70 -31.99 15.93 9.43
CA VAL A 70 -31.95 16.52 10.77
C VAL A 70 -31.75 15.39 11.79
N GLY A 71 -30.77 15.56 12.68
CA GLY A 71 -30.73 14.84 13.96
C GLY A 71 -29.82 13.62 14.02
N ALA A 72 -28.50 13.84 14.04
CA ALA A 72 -27.60 12.93 14.74
C ALA A 72 -27.53 13.38 16.22
N PRO A 73 -27.90 12.53 17.20
CA PRO A 73 -27.75 12.86 18.61
C PRO A 73 -26.25 12.88 19.01
N PRO A 74 -25.85 13.75 19.95
CA PRO A 74 -24.48 13.79 20.44
C PRO A 74 -24.13 12.51 21.22
N PRO A 75 -22.84 12.10 21.22
CA PRO A 75 -22.39 10.91 21.95
C PRO A 75 -22.54 11.08 23.47
N PRO A 76 -22.84 10.00 24.22
CA PRO A 76 -22.93 10.08 25.67
C PRO A 76 -21.55 10.38 26.28
N ALA A 77 -21.52 11.43 27.11
CA ALA A 77 -20.38 11.79 27.93
C ALA A 77 -19.93 10.62 28.81
N SER A 78 -18.66 10.23 28.67
CA SER A 78 -17.98 9.30 29.57
C SER A 78 -17.98 9.87 30.98
N ARG A 79 -18.77 9.27 31.86
CA ARG A 79 -18.71 9.51 33.31
C ARG A 79 -17.50 8.79 33.89
N ALA A 80 -16.56 9.57 34.41
CA ALA A 80 -15.50 9.09 35.29
C ALA A 80 -16.09 8.59 36.62
N PRO A 81 -15.50 7.56 37.26
CA PRO A 81 -15.91 7.13 38.59
C PRO A 81 -15.31 8.06 39.66
N THR A 82 -16.20 8.84 40.29
CA THR A 82 -15.89 9.61 41.51
C THR A 82 -15.72 8.67 42.69
N ILE A 83 -14.48 8.54 43.15
CA ILE A 83 -14.13 8.01 44.47
C ILE A 83 -14.56 9.06 45.50
N SER A 84 -15.38 8.67 46.48
CA SER A 84 -15.55 9.47 47.70
C SER A 84 -15.72 8.59 48.94
N PRO A 85 -15.21 9.02 50.10
CA PRO A 85 -14.88 8.18 51.24
C PRO A 85 -16.06 8.04 52.21
N ARG A 86 -16.17 6.91 52.90
CA ARG A 86 -17.22 6.68 53.91
C ARG A 86 -16.62 6.22 55.25
N ARG A 87 -16.77 7.05 56.27
CA ARG A 87 -16.70 6.79 57.73
C ARG A 87 -17.46 7.94 58.44
N PRO A 88 -17.86 7.84 59.72
CA PRO A 88 -18.19 6.67 60.56
C PRO A 88 -19.51 6.86 61.39
N SER A 89 -19.80 5.88 62.27
CA SER A 89 -20.68 5.92 63.48
C SER A 89 -22.20 6.09 63.26
N GLU A 90 -23.12 5.40 63.93
CA GLU A 90 -23.20 5.02 65.36
C GLU A 90 -24.01 3.72 65.60
N VAL A 91 -23.80 3.19 66.80
CA VAL A 91 -24.35 1.97 67.42
C VAL A 91 -25.71 2.30 68.08
N PRO A 92 -26.65 1.35 68.16
CA PRO A 92 -27.11 0.95 69.50
C PRO A 92 -27.27 -0.57 69.69
N LEU A 93 -27.18 -0.94 70.97
CA LEU A 93 -27.04 -2.26 71.58
C LEU A 93 -28.29 -3.16 71.58
N MET A 94 -28.02 -4.48 71.47
CA MET A 94 -28.59 -5.65 72.21
C MET A 94 -30.10 -5.98 72.14
N PRO A 95 -30.55 -7.23 72.47
CA PRO A 95 -29.84 -8.50 72.76
C PRO A 95 -30.44 -9.72 72.01
N THR A 96 -29.92 -10.93 72.30
CA THR A 96 -30.50 -12.28 72.04
C THR A 96 -30.37 -12.91 70.64
N ALA A 97 -29.20 -13.51 70.33
CA ALA A 97 -29.11 -14.53 69.26
C ALA A 97 -28.00 -15.60 69.48
N PHE A 98 -27.46 -15.75 70.69
CA PHE A 98 -26.41 -16.74 70.95
C PHE A 98 -26.94 -18.18 71.14
N SER A 99 -28.26 -18.39 71.25
CA SER A 99 -28.84 -19.74 71.43
C SER A 99 -29.16 -20.49 70.13
N SER A 100 -29.10 -19.87 68.95
CA SER A 100 -29.27 -20.58 67.67
C SER A 100 -27.96 -21.10 67.06
N VAL A 101 -26.81 -20.48 67.40
CA VAL A 101 -25.52 -20.82 66.79
C VAL A 101 -24.89 -22.07 67.42
N LEU A 102 -25.10 -22.34 68.71
CA LEU A 102 -24.54 -23.53 69.37
C LEU A 102 -25.24 -24.85 68.99
N LEU A 103 -26.47 -24.80 68.45
CA LEU A 103 -27.20 -25.97 67.95
C LEU A 103 -26.95 -26.27 66.47
N ASP A 104 -26.44 -25.32 65.68
CA ASP A 104 -26.07 -25.55 64.28
C ASP A 104 -24.67 -26.15 64.11
N VAL A 105 -23.77 -25.96 65.08
CA VAL A 105 -22.41 -26.55 65.07
C VAL A 105 -22.42 -28.09 65.05
N PRO A 106 -23.19 -28.81 65.90
CA PRO A 106 -23.22 -30.28 65.83
C PRO A 106 -23.89 -30.79 64.55
N ARG A 107 -24.83 -30.03 63.98
CA ARG A 107 -25.50 -30.39 62.72
C ARG A 107 -24.58 -30.24 61.51
N ALA A 108 -23.81 -29.15 61.46
CA ALA A 108 -22.75 -28.95 60.48
C ALA A 108 -21.65 -30.02 60.63
N ALA A 109 -21.26 -30.36 61.85
CA ALA A 109 -20.28 -31.42 62.13
C ALA A 109 -20.78 -32.80 61.66
N ALA A 110 -22.05 -33.12 61.86
CA ALA A 110 -22.64 -34.37 61.39
C ALA A 110 -22.66 -34.46 59.85
N ILE A 111 -22.97 -33.34 59.16
CA ILE A 111 -22.89 -33.27 57.69
C ILE A 111 -21.44 -33.47 57.23
N TRP A 112 -20.48 -32.80 57.88
CA TRP A 112 -19.06 -32.97 57.59
C TRP A 112 -18.57 -34.39 57.82
N LEU A 113 -18.95 -35.03 58.92
CA LEU A 113 -18.58 -36.42 59.20
C LEU A 113 -19.23 -37.42 58.23
N ALA A 114 -20.48 -37.18 57.82
CA ALA A 114 -21.13 -37.99 56.79
C ALA A 114 -20.42 -37.84 55.43
N LEU A 115 -20.03 -36.62 55.06
CA LEU A 115 -19.26 -36.35 53.84
C LEU A 115 -17.86 -36.97 53.90
N LEU A 116 -17.18 -36.88 55.05
CA LEU A 116 -15.88 -37.51 55.28
C LEU A 116 -15.98 -39.03 55.24
N GLY A 117 -17.01 -39.61 55.85
CA GLY A 117 -17.29 -41.04 55.78
C GLY A 117 -17.54 -41.49 54.34
N LEU A 118 -18.35 -40.74 53.58
CA LEU A 118 -18.60 -41.02 52.17
C LEU A 118 -17.32 -40.92 51.32
N ALA A 119 -16.48 -39.91 51.58
CA ALA A 119 -15.19 -39.74 50.92
C ALA A 119 -14.23 -40.90 51.24
N VAL A 120 -14.14 -41.31 52.50
CA VAL A 120 -13.31 -42.45 52.93
C VAL A 120 -13.80 -43.75 52.30
N VAL A 121 -15.12 -43.99 52.26
CA VAL A 121 -15.70 -45.17 51.59
C VAL A 121 -15.42 -45.15 50.09
N ALA A 122 -15.54 -43.98 49.44
CA ALA A 122 -15.22 -43.83 48.02
C ALA A 122 -13.72 -44.09 47.74
N VAL A 123 -12.82 -43.55 48.56
CA VAL A 123 -11.36 -43.77 48.45
C VAL A 123 -11.00 -45.23 48.73
N ALA A 124 -11.57 -45.84 49.77
CA ALA A 124 -11.35 -47.25 50.09
C ALA A 124 -11.84 -48.17 48.96
N GLY A 125 -13.00 -47.86 48.36
CA GLY A 125 -13.51 -48.55 47.18
C GLY A 125 -12.59 -48.40 45.96
N LEU A 126 -11.99 -47.22 45.77
CA LEU A 126 -11.06 -46.93 44.69
C LEU A 126 -9.74 -47.71 44.84
N VAL A 127 -9.23 -47.84 46.07
CA VAL A 127 -7.98 -48.57 46.37
C VAL A 127 -8.19 -50.09 46.33
N ALA A 128 -9.34 -50.59 46.78
CA ALA A 128 -9.61 -52.03 46.84
C ALA A 128 -9.94 -52.67 45.48
N ARG A 129 -10.42 -51.89 44.50
CA ARG A 129 -10.79 -52.37 43.16
C ARG A 129 -10.38 -51.38 42.06
N PRO A 130 -9.07 -51.15 41.84
CA PRO A 130 -8.58 -50.17 40.87
C PRO A 130 -8.99 -50.51 39.44
N ASP A 131 -9.04 -51.79 39.07
CA ASP A 131 -9.32 -52.24 37.69
C ASP A 131 -10.76 -52.01 37.23
N LEU A 132 -11.73 -52.00 38.15
CA LEU A 132 -13.14 -51.76 37.85
C LEU A 132 -13.44 -50.28 37.61
N PHE A 133 -12.77 -49.37 38.33
CA PHE A 133 -12.92 -47.94 38.09
C PHE A 133 -12.12 -47.46 36.86
N ARG A 134 -10.93 -48.02 36.61
CA ARG A 134 -10.11 -47.67 35.43
C ARG A 134 -10.79 -48.04 34.10
N SER A 135 -11.48 -49.17 34.06
CA SER A 135 -12.17 -49.65 32.84
C SER A 135 -13.49 -48.91 32.58
N VAL A 136 -14.30 -48.67 33.61
CA VAL A 136 -15.62 -48.03 33.46
C VAL A 136 -15.52 -46.51 33.30
N ILE A 137 -14.69 -45.84 34.10
CA ILE A 137 -14.51 -44.39 34.01
C ILE A 137 -13.56 -44.04 32.86
N GLY A 138 -12.46 -44.78 32.71
CA GLY A 138 -11.52 -44.58 31.59
C GLY A 138 -12.16 -44.88 30.23
N GLY A 139 -13.01 -45.91 30.13
CA GLY A 139 -13.77 -46.22 28.92
C GLY A 139 -14.82 -45.17 28.57
N ARG A 140 -15.52 -44.60 29.56
CA ARG A 140 -16.51 -43.53 29.34
C ARG A 140 -15.88 -42.17 29.05
N ILE A 141 -14.78 -41.82 29.71
CA ILE A 141 -14.03 -40.59 29.38
C ILE A 141 -13.38 -40.73 28.00
N ARG A 142 -12.86 -41.92 27.65
CA ARG A 142 -12.33 -42.18 26.31
C ARG A 142 -13.43 -42.21 25.24
N ALA A 143 -14.61 -42.75 25.53
CA ALA A 143 -15.76 -42.72 24.62
C ALA A 143 -16.39 -41.31 24.50
N ALA A 144 -16.28 -40.47 25.52
CA ALA A 144 -16.68 -39.06 25.48
C ALA A 144 -15.59 -38.15 24.89
N ALA A 145 -14.34 -38.62 24.80
CA ALA A 145 -13.21 -37.90 24.22
C ALA A 145 -12.93 -38.29 22.75
N VAL A 146 -13.61 -39.32 22.22
CA VAL A 146 -13.65 -39.56 20.77
C VAL A 146 -14.73 -38.63 20.22
N PRO A 147 -14.35 -37.56 19.48
CA PRO A 147 -15.35 -36.71 18.84
C PRO A 147 -16.28 -37.60 18.02
N SER A 148 -17.58 -37.34 18.14
CA SER A 148 -18.57 -38.13 17.44
C SER A 148 -18.36 -37.97 15.92
N LEU A 149 -18.62 -38.99 15.13
CA LEU A 149 -18.53 -38.92 13.65
C LEU A 149 -19.32 -37.74 13.06
N LEU A 150 -20.37 -37.29 13.77
CA LEU A 150 -21.15 -36.11 13.42
C LEU A 150 -20.37 -34.80 13.63
N GLU A 151 -19.61 -34.68 14.71
CA GLU A 151 -18.70 -33.55 14.98
C GLU A 151 -17.57 -33.50 13.97
N GLU A 152 -16.92 -34.64 13.67
CA GLU A 152 -15.88 -34.70 12.63
C GLU A 152 -16.42 -34.26 11.26
N ALA A 153 -17.61 -34.72 10.89
CA ALA A 153 -18.28 -34.28 9.66
C ALA A 153 -18.66 -32.79 9.71
N ALA A 154 -19.02 -32.24 10.88
CA ALA A 154 -19.32 -30.82 11.04
C ALA A 154 -18.06 -29.96 10.91
N GLU A 155 -16.95 -30.38 11.52
CA GLU A 155 -15.64 -29.75 11.39
C GLU A 155 -15.15 -29.76 9.94
N GLU A 156 -15.25 -30.90 9.25
CA GLU A 156 -14.85 -31.01 7.85
C GLU A 156 -15.66 -30.07 6.95
N ARG A 157 -16.98 -29.95 7.17
CA ARG A 157 -17.81 -28.95 6.47
C ARG A 157 -17.40 -27.52 6.82
N ALA A 158 -17.04 -27.24 8.06
CA ALA A 158 -16.56 -25.93 8.48
C ALA A 158 -15.21 -25.57 7.82
N ARG A 159 -14.27 -26.52 7.77
CA ARG A 159 -12.98 -26.38 7.08
C ARG A 159 -13.16 -26.11 5.59
N ARG A 160 -14.05 -26.84 4.91
CA ARG A 160 -14.37 -26.59 3.50
C ARG A 160 -14.93 -25.19 3.26
N ARG A 161 -15.88 -24.74 4.09
CA ARG A 161 -16.41 -23.37 4.01
C ARG A 161 -15.33 -22.32 4.20
N TYR A 162 -14.47 -22.51 5.21
CA TYR A 162 -13.35 -21.61 5.43
C TYR A 162 -12.37 -21.60 4.24
N ALA A 163 -12.02 -22.76 3.69
CA ALA A 163 -11.17 -22.85 2.50
C ALA A 163 -11.79 -22.12 1.30
N ASP A 164 -13.08 -22.25 1.07
CA ASP A 164 -13.81 -21.55 0.00
C ASP A 164 -13.82 -20.02 0.22
N GLU A 165 -14.00 -19.57 1.46
CA GLU A 165 -13.97 -18.16 1.84
C GLU A 165 -12.59 -17.54 1.63
N VAL A 166 -11.52 -18.21 2.08
CA VAL A 166 -10.14 -17.76 1.90
C VAL A 166 -9.74 -17.79 0.42
N ALA A 167 -10.15 -18.81 -0.34
CA ALA A 167 -9.93 -18.86 -1.78
C ALA A 167 -10.59 -17.67 -2.51
N THR A 168 -11.83 -17.34 -2.15
CA THR A 168 -12.54 -16.17 -2.69
C THR A 168 -11.83 -14.86 -2.30
N ALA A 169 -11.33 -14.75 -1.07
CA ALA A 169 -10.56 -13.60 -0.61
C ALA A 169 -9.23 -13.46 -1.39
N ALA A 170 -8.52 -14.56 -1.61
CA ALA A 170 -7.29 -14.60 -2.38
C ALA A 170 -7.50 -14.17 -3.84
N GLU A 171 -8.60 -14.60 -4.48
CA GLU A 171 -8.94 -14.19 -5.85
C GLU A 171 -9.23 -12.68 -5.93
N ARG A 172 -10.00 -12.13 -4.98
CA ARG A 172 -10.25 -10.69 -4.89
C ARG A 172 -8.97 -9.90 -4.67
N ALA A 173 -8.10 -10.35 -3.77
CA ALA A 173 -6.81 -9.72 -3.52
C ALA A 173 -5.91 -9.76 -4.77
N ALA A 174 -5.88 -10.88 -5.51
CA ALA A 174 -5.14 -10.97 -6.76
C ALA A 174 -5.67 -10.01 -7.84
N THR A 175 -6.98 -9.79 -7.90
CA THR A 175 -7.58 -8.80 -8.80
C THR A 175 -7.21 -7.37 -8.40
N THR A 176 -7.23 -7.06 -7.10
CA THR A 176 -6.74 -5.77 -6.59
C THR A 176 -5.27 -5.55 -6.90
N ALA A 177 -4.41 -6.55 -6.70
CA ALA A 177 -2.99 -6.47 -7.03
C ALA A 177 -2.75 -6.20 -8.53
N ARG A 178 -3.51 -6.84 -9.42
CA ARG A 178 -3.47 -6.56 -10.86
C ARG A 178 -3.88 -5.12 -11.19
N ARG A 179 -4.94 -4.61 -10.57
CA ARG A 179 -5.39 -3.23 -10.75
C ARG A 179 -4.32 -2.23 -10.29
N MET A 180 -3.79 -2.39 -9.07
CA MET A 180 -2.72 -1.52 -8.56
C MET A 180 -1.47 -1.56 -9.44
N ARG A 181 -1.12 -2.75 -9.98
CA ARG A 181 -0.01 -2.87 -10.93
C ARG A 181 -0.26 -2.08 -12.21
N ALA A 182 -1.48 -2.10 -12.75
CA ALA A 182 -1.84 -1.31 -13.92
C ALA A 182 -1.81 0.20 -13.63
N GLU A 183 -2.30 0.62 -12.45
CA GLU A 183 -2.21 2.02 -12.00
C GLU A 183 -0.75 2.48 -11.87
N TRP A 184 0.13 1.65 -11.31
CA TRP A 184 1.57 1.96 -11.26
C TRP A 184 2.19 2.08 -12.67
N LEU A 185 1.85 1.21 -13.61
CA LEU A 185 2.33 1.34 -15.00
C LEU A 185 1.85 2.64 -15.66
N SER A 186 0.60 3.03 -15.46
CA SER A 186 0.08 4.31 -15.93
C SER A 186 0.83 5.49 -15.31
N ALA A 187 1.14 5.43 -14.01
CA ALA A 187 1.91 6.47 -13.34
C ALA A 187 3.36 6.55 -13.87
N GLN A 188 3.96 5.41 -14.21
CA GLN A 188 5.29 5.36 -14.84
C GLN A 188 5.29 6.02 -16.23
N GLU A 189 4.27 5.76 -17.05
CA GLU A 189 4.12 6.42 -18.36
C GLU A 189 3.96 7.95 -18.20
N GLU A 190 3.21 8.40 -17.19
CA GLU A 190 3.08 9.84 -16.88
C GLU A 190 4.42 10.47 -16.46
N VAL A 191 5.22 9.78 -15.64
CA VAL A 191 6.55 10.24 -15.22
C VAL A 191 7.48 10.38 -16.41
N GLU A 192 7.50 9.39 -17.30
CA GLU A 192 8.33 9.43 -18.51
C GLU A 192 7.88 10.57 -19.44
N ALA A 193 6.56 10.75 -19.65
CA ALA A 193 6.05 11.86 -20.44
C ALA A 193 6.42 13.23 -19.84
N ALA A 194 6.33 13.38 -18.51
CA ALA A 194 6.73 14.60 -17.82
C ALA A 194 8.24 14.86 -17.92
N TRP A 195 9.06 13.80 -17.84
CA TRP A 195 10.50 13.88 -18.02
C TRP A 195 10.89 14.34 -19.43
N GLN A 196 10.28 13.75 -20.48
CA GLN A 196 10.53 14.15 -21.86
C GLN A 196 10.13 15.61 -22.13
N ALA A 197 9.01 16.06 -21.57
CA ALA A 197 8.57 17.46 -21.68
C ALA A 197 9.58 18.42 -20.99
N TYR A 198 10.06 18.05 -19.80
CA TYR A 198 11.10 18.80 -19.09
C TYR A 198 12.41 18.88 -19.88
N GLU A 199 12.90 17.76 -20.42
CA GLU A 199 14.13 17.73 -21.22
C GLU A 199 14.02 18.58 -22.50
N ALA A 200 12.86 18.57 -23.16
CA ALA A 200 12.59 19.44 -24.30
C ALA A 200 12.64 20.92 -23.92
N ALA A 201 12.01 21.31 -22.80
CA ALA A 201 12.04 22.69 -22.31
C ALA A 201 13.46 23.13 -21.89
N GLU A 202 14.22 22.25 -21.24
CA GLU A 202 15.61 22.50 -20.88
C GLU A 202 16.50 22.67 -22.12
N ALA A 203 16.28 21.87 -23.18
CA ALA A 203 16.98 22.05 -24.45
C ALA A 203 16.68 23.41 -25.10
N ASP A 204 15.43 23.88 -25.04
CA ASP A 204 15.04 25.21 -25.49
C ASP A 204 15.74 26.32 -24.70
N VAL A 205 15.80 26.20 -23.37
CA VAL A 205 16.51 27.15 -22.49
C VAL A 205 17.99 27.20 -22.83
N ARG A 206 18.65 26.04 -23.03
CA ARG A 206 20.07 25.99 -23.43
C ARG A 206 20.31 26.64 -24.78
N ARG A 207 19.44 26.36 -25.76
CA ARG A 207 19.52 26.96 -27.11
C ARG A 207 19.40 28.48 -27.05
N LEU A 208 18.42 29.02 -26.32
CA LEU A 208 18.22 30.47 -26.19
C LEU A 208 19.32 31.14 -25.36
N SER A 209 19.82 30.48 -24.32
CA SER A 209 20.92 31.00 -23.50
C SER A 209 22.19 31.20 -24.35
N ALA A 210 22.47 30.30 -25.30
CA ALA A 210 23.56 30.49 -26.25
C ALA A 210 23.36 31.74 -27.13
N THR A 211 22.13 32.04 -27.55
CA THR A 211 21.79 33.24 -28.33
C THR A 211 22.01 34.53 -27.53
N THR A 212 21.82 34.52 -26.20
CA THR A 212 22.04 35.72 -25.38
C THR A 212 23.50 36.20 -25.33
N ALA A 213 24.45 35.34 -25.70
CA ALA A 213 25.86 35.70 -25.80
C ALA A 213 26.18 36.53 -27.06
N LEU A 214 25.27 36.59 -28.03
CA LEU A 214 25.47 37.38 -29.24
C LEU A 214 25.32 38.88 -28.94
N PRO A 215 26.13 39.75 -29.57
CA PRO A 215 25.99 41.20 -29.44
C PRO A 215 24.57 41.66 -29.82
N ARG A 216 23.99 42.51 -28.98
CA ARG A 216 22.65 43.04 -29.20
C ARG A 216 22.68 44.12 -30.29
N PRO A 217 21.77 44.10 -31.27
CA PRO A 217 21.63 45.20 -32.21
C PRO A 217 21.32 46.48 -31.44
N HIS A 218 22.09 47.55 -31.69
CA HIS A 218 21.90 48.86 -31.06
C HIS A 218 20.92 49.72 -31.88
N THR A 219 19.70 49.21 -32.09
CA THR A 219 18.63 50.00 -32.71
C THR A 219 17.85 50.71 -31.61
N GLU A 220 17.65 52.02 -31.76
CA GLU A 220 16.75 52.78 -30.90
C GLU A 220 15.36 52.18 -30.98
N ARG A 221 14.75 51.92 -29.82
CA ARG A 221 13.49 51.18 -29.73
C ARG A 221 12.32 52.16 -29.76
N THR A 222 11.42 51.97 -30.71
CA THR A 222 10.21 52.80 -30.81
C THR A 222 9.09 52.33 -29.86
N PRO A 223 8.16 53.22 -29.42
CA PRO A 223 6.97 52.82 -28.65
C PRO A 223 6.11 51.75 -29.34
N ALA A 224 6.03 51.78 -30.67
CA ALA A 224 5.28 50.79 -31.46
C ALA A 224 5.89 49.38 -31.31
N GLU A 225 7.22 49.26 -31.35
CA GLU A 225 7.90 47.97 -31.14
C GLU A 225 7.66 47.40 -29.74
N TYR A 226 7.58 48.23 -28.70
CA TYR A 226 7.27 47.74 -27.36
C TYR A 226 5.87 47.14 -27.29
N ALA A 227 4.88 47.79 -27.91
CA ALA A 227 3.52 47.27 -27.97
C ALA A 227 3.43 45.95 -28.76
N ASP A 228 4.22 45.81 -29.85
CA ASP A 228 4.32 44.54 -30.59
C ASP A 228 4.94 43.41 -29.75
N ARG A 229 5.99 43.71 -28.99
CA ARG A 229 6.66 42.74 -28.10
C ARG A 229 5.75 42.30 -26.97
N GLU A 230 5.02 43.22 -26.35
CA GLU A 230 4.02 42.90 -25.33
C GLU A 230 2.93 41.97 -25.88
N ARG A 231 2.37 42.29 -27.07
CA ARG A 231 1.41 41.42 -27.75
C ARG A 231 1.96 40.03 -28.04
N TYR A 232 3.21 39.95 -28.49
CA TYR A 232 3.89 38.68 -28.73
C TYR A 232 4.04 37.87 -27.44
N LEU A 233 4.53 38.50 -26.37
CA LEU A 233 4.73 37.86 -25.06
C LEU A 233 3.41 37.30 -24.52
N HIS A 234 2.32 38.08 -24.56
CA HIS A 234 1.00 37.63 -24.14
C HIS A 234 0.50 36.44 -24.95
N ARG A 235 0.67 36.45 -26.27
CA ARG A 235 0.29 35.33 -27.13
C ARG A 235 1.10 34.07 -26.82
N ALA A 236 2.42 34.21 -26.70
CA ALA A 236 3.31 33.09 -26.39
C ALA A 236 3.01 32.49 -25.00
N ALA A 237 2.70 33.33 -24.00
CA ALA A 237 2.29 32.89 -22.67
C ALA A 237 0.94 32.16 -22.68
N LEU A 238 -0.05 32.65 -23.43
CA LEU A 238 -1.33 31.98 -23.62
C LEU A 238 -1.17 30.62 -24.31
N ASP A 239 -0.35 30.55 -25.35
CA ASP A 239 -0.05 29.30 -26.05
C ASP A 239 0.64 28.28 -25.13
N ALA A 240 1.58 28.72 -24.28
CA ALA A 240 2.20 27.87 -23.27
C ALA A 240 1.18 27.40 -22.21
N TYR A 241 0.29 28.29 -21.76
CA TYR A 241 -0.78 27.94 -20.82
C TYR A 241 -1.75 26.91 -21.39
N TRP A 242 -2.20 27.06 -22.64
CA TRP A 242 -3.09 26.09 -23.29
C TRP A 242 -2.45 24.72 -23.47
N ARG A 243 -1.13 24.67 -23.70
CA ARG A 243 -0.34 23.44 -23.71
C ARG A 243 -0.08 22.85 -22.32
N ARG A 244 -0.54 23.52 -21.25
CA ARG A 244 -0.31 23.15 -19.84
C ARG A 244 1.19 23.13 -19.47
N GLU A 245 1.95 24.02 -20.09
CA GLU A 245 3.38 24.23 -19.85
C GLU A 245 3.64 25.38 -18.86
N LEU A 246 2.64 26.23 -18.62
CA LEU A 246 2.67 27.35 -17.69
C LEU A 246 1.51 27.22 -16.68
N SER A 247 1.75 27.56 -15.42
CA SER A 247 0.68 27.61 -14.41
C SER A 247 -0.22 28.84 -14.57
N GLU A 248 -1.43 28.79 -14.00
CA GLU A 248 -2.34 29.93 -13.98
C GLU A 248 -1.75 31.14 -13.22
N GLU A 249 -1.05 30.88 -12.12
CA GLU A 249 -0.36 31.91 -11.33
C GLU A 249 0.75 32.58 -12.15
N GLN A 250 1.56 31.76 -12.85
CA GLN A 250 2.61 32.27 -13.74
C GLN A 250 2.02 33.08 -14.90
N LEU A 251 0.89 32.66 -15.46
CA LEU A 251 0.19 33.42 -16.50
C LEU A 251 -0.31 34.78 -15.95
N SER A 252 -0.86 34.79 -14.74
CA SER A 252 -1.26 36.04 -14.06
C SER A 252 -0.08 36.97 -13.86
N ASP A 253 1.08 36.44 -13.46
CA ASP A 253 2.30 37.23 -13.30
C ASP A 253 2.84 37.82 -14.60
N VAL A 254 2.66 37.14 -15.73
CA VAL A 254 3.00 37.69 -17.06
C VAL A 254 2.16 38.93 -17.33
N PHE A 255 0.83 38.85 -17.20
CA PHE A 255 -0.06 39.99 -17.44
C PHE A 255 0.10 41.11 -16.42
N ALA A 256 0.52 40.79 -15.20
CA ALA A 256 0.81 41.76 -14.15
C ALA A 256 2.25 42.32 -14.21
N HIS A 257 3.08 41.86 -15.15
CA HIS A 257 4.47 42.25 -15.30
C HIS A 257 5.31 42.07 -14.01
N ARG A 258 5.02 41.01 -13.24
CA ARG A 258 5.74 40.67 -11.99
C ARG A 258 6.86 39.67 -12.25
N ASN A 259 7.66 39.31 -11.25
CA ASN A 259 8.60 38.18 -11.32
C ASN A 259 9.56 38.19 -12.54
N GLY A 260 9.97 39.37 -13.00
CA GLY A 260 10.90 39.53 -14.13
C GLY A 260 10.25 39.59 -15.51
N TRP A 261 8.92 39.55 -15.60
CA TRP A 261 8.15 39.76 -16.83
C TRP A 261 8.11 41.25 -17.18
N ASP A 262 9.17 41.77 -17.81
CA ASP A 262 9.23 43.16 -18.27
C ASP A 262 9.18 43.25 -19.81
N PRO A 263 8.13 43.86 -20.41
CA PRO A 263 8.01 44.08 -21.86
C PRO A 263 9.12 44.96 -22.43
N ARG A 264 9.88 45.66 -21.59
CA ARG A 264 11.03 46.49 -22.00
C ARG A 264 12.31 45.69 -22.17
N LEU A 265 12.35 44.44 -21.73
CA LEU A 265 13.51 43.57 -21.94
C LEU A 265 13.78 43.32 -23.44
N HIS A 266 14.99 42.86 -23.75
CA HIS A 266 15.30 42.43 -25.11
C HIS A 266 14.42 41.20 -25.48
N PRO A 267 13.93 41.06 -26.72
CA PRO A 267 13.05 39.94 -27.09
C PRO A 267 13.61 38.55 -26.73
N VAL A 268 14.91 38.35 -26.90
CA VAL A 268 15.59 37.10 -26.50
C VAL A 268 15.59 36.91 -24.97
N ASP A 269 15.74 37.99 -24.20
CA ASP A 269 15.68 37.92 -22.73
C ASP A 269 14.24 37.60 -22.28
N GLN A 270 13.22 38.17 -22.93
CA GLN A 270 11.81 37.88 -22.65
C GLN A 270 11.48 36.41 -22.94
N GLU A 271 11.88 35.90 -24.11
CA GLU A 271 11.66 34.49 -24.43
C GLU A 271 12.44 33.59 -23.46
N LEU A 272 13.64 33.98 -23.04
CA LEU A 272 14.41 33.22 -22.05
C LEU A 272 13.73 33.18 -20.67
N VAL A 273 13.15 34.30 -20.21
CA VAL A 273 12.32 34.34 -18.99
C VAL A 273 11.14 33.38 -19.14
N LEU A 274 10.45 33.40 -20.30
CA LEU A 274 9.35 32.48 -20.59
C LEU A 274 9.77 31.01 -20.56
N ARG A 275 10.84 30.65 -21.27
CA ARG A 275 11.31 29.25 -21.31
C ARG A 275 11.80 28.77 -19.96
N ARG A 276 12.41 29.62 -19.13
CA ARG A 276 12.79 29.28 -17.75
C ARG A 276 11.57 29.02 -16.88
N ALA A 277 10.54 29.86 -16.96
CA ALA A 277 9.30 29.67 -16.22
C ALA A 277 8.60 28.34 -16.62
N VAL A 278 8.53 28.04 -17.93
CA VAL A 278 8.01 26.76 -18.45
C VAL A 278 8.84 25.58 -17.94
N ARG A 279 10.16 25.64 -18.05
CA ARG A 279 11.05 24.59 -17.53
C ARG A 279 10.82 24.33 -16.05
N ASP A 280 10.76 25.39 -15.24
CA ASP A 280 10.62 25.27 -13.79
C ASP A 280 9.25 24.67 -13.42
N HIS A 281 8.19 25.06 -14.14
CA HIS A 281 6.87 24.44 -13.97
C HIS A 281 6.86 22.95 -14.36
N LEU A 282 7.46 22.60 -15.50
CA LEU A 282 7.54 21.21 -15.96
C LEU A 282 8.40 20.35 -15.03
N ARG A 283 9.46 20.92 -14.44
CA ARG A 283 10.24 20.27 -13.40
C ARG A 283 9.39 19.95 -12.18
N ALA A 284 8.65 20.93 -11.65
CA ALA A 284 7.76 20.71 -10.51
C ALA A 284 6.68 19.66 -10.81
N ARG A 285 6.12 19.66 -12.04
CA ARG A 285 5.17 18.63 -12.49
C ARG A 285 5.81 17.25 -12.56
N GLN A 286 7.06 17.16 -12.99
CA GLN A 286 7.82 15.91 -13.06
C GLN A 286 8.12 15.35 -11.67
N GLU A 287 8.47 16.22 -10.71
CA GLU A 287 8.65 15.87 -9.30
C GLU A 287 7.33 15.34 -8.71
N ALA A 288 6.21 16.04 -8.92
CA ALA A 288 4.89 15.59 -8.48
C ALA A 288 4.43 14.27 -9.15
N ALA A 289 4.79 14.04 -10.41
CA ALA A 289 4.51 12.78 -11.09
C ALA A 289 5.31 11.63 -10.47
N ARG A 290 6.59 11.85 -10.12
CA ARG A 290 7.43 10.85 -9.44
C ARG A 290 6.89 10.48 -8.07
N GLU A 291 6.41 11.45 -7.30
CA GLU A 291 5.77 11.18 -6.01
C GLU A 291 4.53 10.29 -6.16
N ARG A 292 3.69 10.55 -7.18
CA ARG A 292 2.52 9.71 -7.50
C ARG A 292 2.91 8.31 -7.96
N GLU A 293 3.94 8.18 -8.79
CA GLU A 293 4.49 6.87 -9.18
C GLU A 293 4.97 6.08 -7.96
N GLN A 294 5.73 6.72 -7.08
CA GLN A 294 6.26 6.09 -5.87
C GLN A 294 5.13 5.59 -4.94
N ALA A 295 4.08 6.39 -4.77
CA ALA A 295 2.90 6.00 -4.00
C ALA A 295 2.15 4.82 -4.65
N ALA A 296 1.97 4.86 -5.98
CA ALA A 296 1.34 3.77 -6.74
C ALA A 296 2.16 2.47 -6.69
N TRP A 297 3.49 2.57 -6.75
CA TRP A 297 4.38 1.42 -6.58
C TRP A 297 4.25 0.79 -5.20
N GLN A 298 4.27 1.60 -4.13
CA GLN A 298 4.07 1.10 -2.76
C GLN A 298 2.72 0.41 -2.59
N ALA A 299 1.64 0.99 -3.13
CA ALA A 299 0.31 0.38 -3.11
C ALA A 299 0.27 -0.95 -3.88
N ALA A 300 0.92 -1.02 -5.04
CA ALA A 300 1.03 -2.24 -5.82
C ALA A 300 1.82 -3.35 -5.09
N GLU A 301 2.93 -3.01 -4.45
CA GLU A 301 3.71 -3.96 -3.65
C GLU A 301 2.93 -4.48 -2.45
N GLN A 302 2.25 -3.60 -1.71
CA GLN A 302 1.40 -4.01 -0.58
C GLN A 302 0.27 -4.95 -1.03
N ALA A 303 -0.41 -4.62 -2.12
CA ALA A 303 -1.46 -5.47 -2.69
C ALA A 303 -0.92 -6.82 -3.15
N ALA A 304 0.29 -6.85 -3.73
CA ALA A 304 0.94 -8.08 -4.16
C ALA A 304 1.34 -8.97 -2.97
N VAL A 305 1.85 -8.39 -1.88
CA VAL A 305 2.14 -9.12 -0.64
C VAL A 305 0.86 -9.71 -0.04
N ALA A 306 -0.20 -8.91 0.08
CA ALA A 306 -1.50 -9.37 0.60
C ALA A 306 -2.08 -10.53 -0.25
N ALA A 307 -2.02 -10.41 -1.58
CA ALA A 307 -2.48 -11.46 -2.48
C ALA A 307 -1.65 -12.75 -2.37
N ARG A 308 -0.34 -12.67 -2.12
CA ARG A 308 0.50 -13.84 -1.85
C ARG A 308 0.14 -14.48 -0.51
N SER A 309 0.06 -13.69 0.55
CA SER A 309 -0.31 -14.18 1.89
C SER A 309 -1.65 -14.92 1.90
N LEU A 310 -2.68 -14.36 1.25
CA LEU A 310 -3.99 -15.01 1.17
C LEU A 310 -3.98 -16.26 0.29
N ARG A 311 -3.13 -16.31 -0.75
CA ARG A 311 -2.96 -17.52 -1.55
C ARG A 311 -2.30 -18.63 -0.75
N ASP A 312 -1.29 -18.30 0.05
CA ASP A 312 -0.62 -19.25 0.93
C ASP A 312 -1.58 -19.77 2.01
N GLU A 313 -2.41 -18.90 2.57
CA GLU A 313 -3.48 -19.27 3.51
C GLU A 313 -4.56 -20.15 2.85
N ALA A 314 -5.00 -19.81 1.64
CA ALA A 314 -5.96 -20.63 0.89
C ALA A 314 -5.40 -22.03 0.63
N PHE A 315 -4.12 -22.12 0.27
CA PHE A 315 -3.43 -23.40 0.08
C PHE A 315 -3.35 -24.20 1.39
N ALA A 316 -2.97 -23.53 2.49
CA ALA A 316 -2.92 -24.15 3.82
C ALA A 316 -4.30 -24.64 4.30
N ALA A 317 -5.37 -23.91 4.01
CA ALA A 317 -6.74 -24.28 4.36
C ALA A 317 -7.23 -25.55 3.63
N THR A 318 -6.68 -25.85 2.46
CA THR A 318 -6.96 -27.10 1.73
C THR A 318 -6.08 -28.28 2.15
N ALA A 319 -5.00 -28.03 2.89
CA ALA A 319 -4.14 -29.10 3.37
C ALA A 319 -4.93 -29.92 4.40
N PRO A 320 -4.88 -31.27 4.33
CA PRO A 320 -5.45 -32.10 5.38
C PRO A 320 -4.89 -31.64 6.72
N ALA A 321 -5.75 -31.49 7.74
CA ALA A 321 -5.28 -31.29 9.09
C ALA A 321 -4.27 -32.40 9.35
N LYS A 322 -2.98 -32.05 9.46
CA LYS A 322 -1.95 -33.00 9.86
C LYS A 322 -2.43 -33.49 11.21
N GLN A 323 -3.03 -34.67 11.22
CA GLN A 323 -3.37 -35.38 12.44
C GLN A 323 -2.14 -35.28 13.32
N GLU A 324 -2.35 -35.04 14.60
CA GLU A 324 -1.38 -35.14 15.68
C GLU A 324 -0.84 -36.59 15.79
N GLN A 325 -0.43 -37.20 14.68
CA GLN A 325 0.28 -38.47 14.53
C GLN A 325 1.65 -38.45 15.22
N ALA A 326 2.08 -37.30 15.77
CA ALA A 326 3.26 -37.21 16.62
C ALA A 326 2.96 -37.29 18.13
N SER A 327 1.70 -37.14 18.59
CA SER A 327 1.38 -37.12 20.04
C SER A 327 0.79 -38.43 20.58
N LEU A 328 0.67 -39.47 19.75
CA LEU A 328 0.24 -40.80 20.17
C LEU A 328 1.35 -41.86 20.04
N LEU A 329 2.62 -41.48 20.27
CA LEU A 329 3.65 -42.42 20.73
C LEU A 329 3.89 -42.24 22.25
N PRO A 330 3.01 -42.78 23.12
CA PRO A 330 3.40 -43.09 24.49
C PRO A 330 4.22 -44.39 24.48
N GLY A 331 5.52 -44.29 24.77
CA GLY A 331 6.34 -45.45 25.12
C GLY A 331 7.35 -45.88 24.06
N VAL A 332 8.40 -45.08 23.86
CA VAL A 332 9.76 -45.66 23.81
C VAL A 332 10.45 -45.16 25.07
N THR A 333 10.74 -46.13 25.91
CA THR A 333 11.34 -46.06 27.24
C THR A 333 12.62 -45.24 27.29
N ASP A 334 12.80 -44.59 28.45
CA ASP A 334 14.10 -44.21 28.99
C ASP A 334 15.18 -45.25 28.68
N GLU A 335 16.25 -44.82 28.03
CA GLU A 335 17.60 -45.27 28.35
C GLU A 335 18.44 -43.98 28.49
N PRO A 336 19.01 -43.71 29.67
CA PRO A 336 19.95 -42.61 29.82
C PRO A 336 21.25 -43.01 29.12
N SER A 337 21.49 -42.46 27.92
CA SER A 337 22.80 -42.54 27.29
C SER A 337 23.68 -41.40 27.83
N PRO A 338 24.71 -41.69 28.65
CA PRO A 338 25.64 -40.67 29.10
C PRO A 338 26.75 -40.51 28.07
N GLY A 339 27.01 -39.26 27.69
CA GLY A 339 28.29 -38.83 27.17
C GLY A 339 28.45 -38.94 25.65
N VAL A 340 28.29 -37.80 24.97
CA VAL A 340 29.41 -37.17 24.24
C VAL A 340 29.20 -35.66 24.32
N GLU A 341 30.01 -35.00 25.15
CA GLU A 341 30.40 -33.61 24.95
C GLU A 341 30.93 -33.45 23.53
N GLN A 342 30.20 -32.75 22.67
CA GLN A 342 30.80 -32.18 21.48
C GLN A 342 30.56 -30.68 21.48
N THR A 343 31.40 -30.03 22.27
CA THR A 343 31.89 -28.68 22.08
C THR A 343 32.10 -28.41 20.59
N ARG A 344 31.14 -27.72 19.98
CA ARG A 344 31.36 -27.07 18.68
C ARG A 344 31.24 -25.58 18.90
N GLU A 345 32.42 -25.00 19.13
CA GLU A 345 32.70 -23.59 19.07
C GLU A 345 32.01 -22.97 17.85
N MET A 346 31.10 -22.03 18.11
CA MET A 346 30.69 -21.06 17.11
C MET A 346 31.75 -19.97 17.07
N PRO A 347 32.42 -19.71 15.92
CA PRO A 347 33.25 -18.52 15.80
C PRO A 347 32.36 -17.29 15.82
N ALA A 348 32.71 -16.36 16.71
CA ALA A 348 32.16 -15.02 16.78
C ALA A 348 32.27 -14.34 15.42
N VAL A 349 31.13 -14.14 14.76
CA VAL A 349 31.02 -13.28 13.58
C VAL A 349 31.22 -11.85 14.06
N ALA A 350 32.43 -11.35 13.84
CA ALA A 350 32.82 -9.97 14.06
C ALA A 350 31.89 -9.03 13.27
N ARG A 351 31.18 -8.15 13.98
CA ARG A 351 30.55 -6.97 13.39
C ARG A 351 31.65 -6.03 12.91
N SER A 352 32.02 -6.13 11.65
CA SER A 352 32.76 -5.08 10.96
C SER A 352 31.80 -3.94 10.62
N ALA A 353 31.90 -2.85 11.36
CA ALA A 353 31.29 -1.56 11.03
C ALA A 353 31.91 -1.00 9.74
N PRO A 354 31.13 -0.48 8.78
CA PRO A 354 31.70 0.28 7.68
C PRO A 354 32.02 1.71 8.13
N THR A 355 33.31 1.96 8.38
CA THR A 355 33.89 3.30 8.38
C THR A 355 33.83 3.85 6.95
N VAL A 356 32.82 4.68 6.67
CA VAL A 356 32.75 5.45 5.41
C VAL A 356 33.77 6.59 5.50
N ALA A 357 34.95 6.33 4.93
CA ALA A 357 35.97 7.33 4.69
C ALA A 357 35.49 8.32 3.61
N ARG A 358 35.39 9.57 4.02
CA ARG A 358 35.05 10.75 3.22
C ARG A 358 36.23 11.09 2.30
N GLY A 359 36.27 10.50 1.12
CA GLY A 359 37.22 10.83 0.05
C GLY A 359 36.87 12.16 -0.62
N ARG A 360 37.58 13.22 -0.23
CA ARG A 360 37.55 14.55 -0.82
C ARG A 360 38.48 14.53 -2.05
N ALA A 361 37.93 14.43 -3.26
CA ALA A 361 38.71 14.63 -4.49
C ALA A 361 38.83 16.14 -4.75
N ALA A 362 40.06 16.63 -4.68
CA ALA A 362 40.43 17.97 -5.12
C ALA A 362 40.42 18.02 -6.65
N VAL A 363 39.80 19.06 -7.20
CA VAL A 363 39.86 19.44 -8.61
C VAL A 363 41.08 20.36 -8.79
N PRO A 364 42.04 20.07 -9.69
CA PRO A 364 43.07 21.04 -10.04
C PRO A 364 42.50 22.15 -10.94
N ALA A 365 43.03 23.35 -10.71
CA ALA A 365 42.69 24.60 -11.38
C ALA A 365 43.13 24.66 -12.86
#